data_AF-A0A6B3TTJ9-F1
#
_entry.id   AF-A0A6B3TTJ9-F1
#
_cell.length_a   1.000
_cell.length_b   1.000
_cell.length_c   1.000
_cell.angle_alpha   90.00
_cell.angle_beta   90.00
_cell.angle_gamma   90.00
#
_symmetry.space_group_name_H-M   'P 1'
#
loop_
_entity.id
_entity.type
_entity.pdbx_description
1 polymer ?
#
loop_
_entity_poly.entity_id
_entity_poly.type
_entity_poly.pdbx_seq_one_letter_code
_entity_poly.pdbx_strand_id
1 'polypeptide(L)'
;MSAFGGMPPAELSKGLKQLKEEHLPLLEQLDGLFRLTKKIDQDESILTNFTNLSKKVKEFQKALDPHSEKEEGILFPMMGTYIGTTSGPIAVMEFEHDQAKLKIKTFLEKTNNNNHSPEEMKNLSALIQEAYFILTEHFAKEENVLFPMAERILSDEEKEKLYQRIQEVK
;
A
#
# COMPACT_ATOMS: atom_id res chain seq x y z
N MET A 1 30.36 0.11 27.91
CA MET A 1 30.38 0.54 26.50
C MET A 1 28.94 0.61 26.03
N SER A 2 28.38 1.80 25.91
CA SER A 2 27.02 2.00 25.44
C SER A 2 27.05 3.20 24.50
N ALA A 3 27.20 2.92 23.21
CA ALA A 3 27.19 3.89 22.14
C ALA A 3 26.15 3.46 21.11
N PHE A 4 24.87 3.45 21.51
CA PHE A 4 23.78 3.61 20.57
C PHE A 4 23.37 5.07 20.64
N GLY A 5 24.18 5.93 20.02
CA GLY A 5 23.77 7.29 19.71
C GLY A 5 22.59 7.19 18.76
N GLY A 6 21.42 7.65 19.22
CA GLY A 6 20.29 7.88 18.32
C GLY A 6 20.72 8.90 17.29
N MET A 7 21.04 8.43 16.08
CA MET A 7 21.22 9.32 14.95
C MET A 7 19.91 10.07 14.73
N PRO A 8 19.97 11.36 14.39
CA PRO A 8 18.77 12.06 13.93
C PRO A 8 18.17 11.28 12.76
N PRO A 9 16.84 11.24 12.61
CA PRO A 9 16.22 10.59 11.45
C PRO A 9 16.86 11.19 10.20
N ALA A 10 17.56 10.35 9.43
CA ALA A 10 18.20 10.79 8.20
C ALA A 10 17.10 11.37 7.31
N GLU A 11 17.32 12.59 6.81
CA GLU A 11 16.43 13.19 5.83
C GLU A 11 16.38 12.27 4.60
N LEU A 12 15.18 11.85 4.20
CA LEU A 12 15.01 10.98 3.04
C LEU A 12 15.39 11.74 1.77
N SER A 13 16.10 11.07 0.88
CA SER A 13 16.33 11.52 -0.49
C SER A 13 15.02 11.76 -1.23
N LYS A 14 15.06 12.59 -2.28
CA LYS A 14 13.87 13.05 -3.02
C LYS A 14 12.94 11.91 -3.45
N GLY A 15 13.50 10.82 -3.97
CA GLY A 15 12.73 9.65 -4.40
C GLY A 15 11.99 8.97 -3.25
N LEU A 16 12.69 8.65 -2.16
CA LEU A 16 12.09 8.02 -0.98
C LEU A 16 11.11 8.93 -0.26
N LYS A 17 11.40 10.23 -0.22
CA LYS A 17 10.49 11.24 0.33
C LYS A 17 9.19 11.30 -0.48
N GLN A 18 9.28 11.27 -1.81
CA GLN A 18 8.09 11.27 -2.66
C GLN A 18 7.23 10.01 -2.44
N LEU A 19 7.83 8.81 -2.42
CA LEU A 19 7.09 7.57 -2.14
C LEU A 19 6.34 7.67 -0.81
N LYS A 20 7.02 8.16 0.23
CA LYS A 20 6.39 8.44 1.52
C LYS A 20 5.25 9.45 1.45
N GLU A 21 5.40 10.53 0.69
CA GLU A 21 4.36 11.55 0.52
C GLU A 21 3.13 11.02 -0.23
N GLU A 22 3.29 10.01 -1.09
CA GLU A 22 2.18 9.32 -1.76
C GLU A 22 1.30 8.52 -0.78
N HIS A 23 1.81 8.12 0.40
CA HIS A 23 1.02 7.38 1.39
C HIS A 23 -0.14 8.20 1.98
N LEU A 24 0.04 9.51 2.19
CA LEU A 24 -0.98 10.36 2.82
C LEU A 24 -2.35 10.31 2.11
N PRO A 25 -2.44 10.58 0.79
CA PRO A 25 -3.71 10.46 0.08
C PRO A 25 -4.21 9.01 -0.06
N LEU A 26 -3.32 8.01 -0.04
CA LEU A 26 -3.72 6.59 -0.06
C LEU A 26 -4.36 6.16 1.26
N LEU A 27 -3.77 6.55 2.39
CA LEU A 27 -4.30 6.32 3.73
C LEU A 27 -5.66 7.00 3.92
N GLU A 28 -5.83 8.25 3.45
CA GLU A 28 -7.12 8.94 3.51
C GLU A 28 -8.21 8.19 2.75
N GLN A 29 -7.88 7.68 1.55
CA GLN A 29 -8.80 6.86 0.77
C GLN A 29 -9.14 5.55 1.50
N LEU A 30 -8.13 4.84 2.01
CA LEU A 30 -8.29 3.61 2.79
C LEU A 30 -9.21 3.79 4.00
N ASP A 31 -9.01 4.85 4.79
CA ASP A 31 -9.89 5.18 5.92
C ASP A 31 -11.33 5.42 5.46
N GLY A 32 -11.51 6.06 4.30
CA GLY A 32 -12.81 6.23 3.66
C GLY A 32 -13.48 4.91 3.29
N LEU A 33 -12.73 3.96 2.72
CA LEU A 33 -13.20 2.61 2.42
C LEU A 33 -13.60 1.89 3.70
N PHE A 34 -12.73 1.89 4.71
CA PHE A 34 -12.97 1.23 5.98
C PHE A 34 -14.24 1.73 6.66
N ARG A 35 -14.48 3.05 6.69
CA ARG A 35 -15.73 3.63 7.21
C ARG A 35 -16.98 3.09 6.49
N LEU A 36 -16.93 2.93 5.18
CA LEU A 36 -18.05 2.35 4.42
C LEU A 36 -18.29 0.89 4.80
N THR A 37 -17.22 0.10 4.93
CA THR A 37 -17.38 -1.30 5.37
C THR A 37 -18.00 -1.40 6.76
N LYS A 38 -17.70 -0.48 7.68
CA LYS A 38 -18.29 -0.48 9.03
C LYS A 38 -19.77 -0.14 9.04
N LYS A 39 -20.21 0.77 8.17
CA LYS A 39 -21.63 1.05 7.97
C LYS A 39 -22.38 -0.18 7.44
N ILE A 40 -21.76 -0.92 6.50
CA ILE A 40 -22.32 -2.16 5.95
C ILE A 40 -22.43 -3.24 7.03
N ASP A 41 -21.41 -3.42 7.87
CA ASP A 41 -21.46 -4.38 8.99
C ASP A 41 -22.62 -4.08 9.95
N GLN A 42 -22.88 -2.79 10.20
CA GLN A 42 -23.93 -2.26 11.07
C GLN A 42 -25.33 -2.26 10.44
N ASP A 43 -25.51 -2.86 9.26
CA ASP A 43 -26.77 -2.88 8.51
C ASP A 43 -27.28 -1.49 8.07
N GLU A 44 -26.43 -0.46 8.09
CA GLU A 44 -26.79 0.89 7.67
C GLU A 44 -26.76 1.00 6.15
N SER A 45 -27.92 1.25 5.53
CA SER A 45 -28.06 1.54 4.09
C SER A 45 -27.20 0.64 3.19
N ILE A 46 -27.21 -0.68 3.46
CA ILE A 46 -26.23 -1.65 2.95
C ILE A 46 -26.01 -1.49 1.44
N LEU A 47 -27.08 -1.50 0.65
CA LEU A 47 -27.00 -1.39 -0.82
C LEU A 47 -26.30 -0.10 -1.28
N THR A 48 -26.64 1.04 -0.68
CA THR A 48 -26.06 2.34 -1.01
C THR A 48 -24.58 2.39 -0.62
N ASN A 49 -24.26 1.95 0.60
CA ASN A 49 -22.88 1.95 1.08
C ASN A 49 -22.01 0.95 0.31
N PHE A 50 -22.55 -0.21 -0.05
CA PHE A 50 -21.86 -1.22 -0.87
C PHE A 50 -21.58 -0.71 -2.29
N THR A 51 -22.56 -0.06 -2.93
CA THR A 51 -22.38 0.55 -4.24
C THR A 51 -21.30 1.64 -4.21
N ASN A 52 -21.32 2.47 -3.17
CA ASN A 52 -20.30 3.50 -2.94
C ASN A 52 -18.91 2.89 -2.68
N LEU A 53 -18.85 1.79 -1.92
CA LEU A 53 -17.63 1.06 -1.65
C LEU A 53 -17.04 0.53 -2.97
N SER A 54 -17.83 -0.14 -3.80
CA SER A 54 -17.40 -0.64 -5.12
C SER A 54 -16.79 0.44 -6.00
N LYS A 55 -17.44 1.61 -6.09
CA LYS A 55 -16.91 2.75 -6.83
C LYS A 55 -15.58 3.23 -6.26
N LYS A 56 -15.50 3.43 -4.93
CA LYS A 56 -14.32 3.98 -4.28
C LYS A 56 -13.14 3.00 -4.25
N VAL A 57 -13.37 1.69 -4.15
CA VAL A 57 -12.29 0.70 -4.26
C VAL A 57 -11.66 0.75 -5.65
N LYS A 58 -12.46 0.96 -6.70
CA LYS A 58 -11.93 1.13 -8.07
C LYS A 58 -11.10 2.42 -8.23
N GLU A 59 -11.50 3.50 -7.56
CA GLU A 59 -10.73 4.75 -7.52
C GLU A 59 -9.42 4.54 -6.75
N PHE A 60 -9.49 3.88 -5.60
CA PHE A 60 -8.34 3.57 -4.76
C PHE A 60 -7.32 2.67 -5.47
N GLN A 61 -7.77 1.60 -6.13
CA GLN A 61 -6.87 0.72 -6.90
C GLN A 61 -6.08 1.50 -7.95
N LYS A 62 -6.73 2.41 -8.69
CA LYS A 62 -6.05 3.25 -9.68
C LYS A 62 -5.00 4.19 -9.08
N ALA A 63 -5.16 4.58 -7.81
CA ALA A 63 -4.19 5.40 -7.10
C ALA A 63 -3.06 4.55 -6.49
N LEU A 64 -3.38 3.34 -6.01
CA LEU A 64 -2.43 2.42 -5.40
C LEU A 64 -1.50 1.76 -6.42
N ASP A 65 -2.02 1.35 -7.58
CA ASP A 65 -1.25 0.58 -8.57
C ASP A 65 0.06 1.29 -9.01
N PRO A 66 0.08 2.59 -9.36
CA PRO A 66 1.32 3.28 -9.72
C PRO A 66 2.32 3.38 -8.58
N HIS A 67 1.85 3.47 -7.34
CA HIS A 67 2.70 3.51 -6.15
C HIS A 67 3.40 2.16 -5.96
N SER A 68 2.63 1.06 -5.91
CA SER A 68 3.20 -0.28 -5.81
C SER A 68 4.11 -0.63 -7.00
N GLU A 69 3.84 -0.13 -8.21
CA GLU A 69 4.70 -0.35 -9.38
C GLU A 69 6.07 0.37 -9.25
N LYS A 70 6.11 1.57 -8.66
CA LYS A 70 7.38 2.24 -8.36
C LYS A 70 8.20 1.42 -7.36
N GLU A 71 7.55 0.79 -6.40
CA GLU A 71 8.22 -0.02 -5.39
C GLU A 71 8.73 -1.33 -5.98
N GLU A 72 7.83 -2.16 -6.52
CA GLU A 72 8.14 -3.48 -7.06
C GLU A 72 9.01 -3.43 -8.32
N GLY A 73 8.83 -2.42 -9.17
CA GLY A 73 9.54 -2.29 -10.44
C GLY A 73 10.87 -1.55 -10.35
N ILE A 74 11.08 -0.77 -9.28
CA ILE A 74 12.24 0.14 -9.18
C ILE A 74 12.92 0.01 -7.81
N LEU A 75 12.26 0.36 -6.71
CA LEU A 75 12.89 0.42 -5.40
C LEU A 75 13.34 -0.97 -4.91
N PHE A 76 12.46 -1.96 -4.92
CA PHE A 76 12.76 -3.30 -4.41
C PHE A 76 13.87 -3.98 -5.22
N PRO A 77 13.89 -3.95 -6.57
CA PRO A 77 15.02 -4.46 -7.34
C PRO A 77 16.33 -3.76 -7.01
N MET A 78 16.32 -2.44 -6.79
CA MET A 78 17.52 -1.68 -6.43
C MET A 78 18.03 -2.06 -5.04
N MET A 79 17.17 -2.20 -4.05
CA MET A 79 17.57 -2.68 -2.72
C MET A 79 18.01 -4.15 -2.76
N GLY A 80 17.36 -4.97 -3.60
CA GLY A 80 17.62 -6.40 -3.75
C GLY A 80 19.05 -6.74 -4.17
N THR A 81 19.77 -5.81 -4.82
CA THR A 81 21.20 -5.99 -5.14
C THR A 81 22.09 -6.03 -3.89
N TYR A 82 21.64 -5.44 -2.78
CA TYR A 82 22.37 -5.36 -1.51
C TYR A 82 21.90 -6.40 -0.49
N ILE A 83 20.60 -6.63 -0.41
CA ILE A 83 20.00 -7.46 0.65
C ILE A 83 19.31 -8.73 0.15
N GLY A 84 19.27 -8.95 -1.16
CA GLY A 84 18.52 -10.03 -1.79
C GLY A 84 17.00 -9.79 -1.77
N THR A 85 16.27 -10.56 -2.60
CA THR A 85 14.81 -10.43 -2.74
C THR A 85 14.04 -11.67 -2.26
N THR A 86 14.69 -12.84 -2.22
CA THR A 86 14.02 -14.12 -1.93
C THR A 86 13.76 -14.38 -0.45
N SER A 87 14.32 -13.55 0.43
CA SER A 87 14.14 -13.63 1.88
C SER A 87 14.34 -12.26 2.52
N GLY A 88 13.90 -12.10 3.77
CA GLY A 88 14.06 -10.85 4.49
C GLY A 88 12.98 -9.82 4.15
N PRO A 89 13.25 -8.51 4.33
CA PRO A 89 12.21 -7.49 4.31
C PRO A 89 11.52 -7.38 2.95
N ILE A 90 12.24 -7.43 1.82
CA ILE A 90 11.62 -7.31 0.48
C ILE A 90 10.60 -8.41 0.24
N ALA A 91 10.93 -9.67 0.55
CA ALA A 91 10.01 -10.80 0.39
C ALA A 91 8.72 -10.63 1.21
N VAL A 92 8.81 -10.03 2.40
CA VAL A 92 7.63 -9.72 3.24
C VAL A 92 6.79 -8.61 2.59
N MET A 93 7.42 -7.57 2.05
CA MET A 93 6.72 -6.47 1.39
C MET A 93 5.99 -6.95 0.14
N GLU A 94 6.66 -7.71 -0.73
CA GLU A 94 6.04 -8.28 -1.94
C GLU A 94 4.87 -9.22 -1.59
N PHE A 95 5.03 -10.04 -0.54
CA PHE A 95 3.94 -10.90 -0.07
C PHE A 95 2.72 -10.09 0.41
N GLU A 96 2.94 -8.99 1.13
CA GLU A 96 1.85 -8.12 1.60
C GLU A 96 1.16 -7.39 0.45
N HIS A 97 1.91 -6.92 -0.55
CA HIS A 97 1.35 -6.41 -1.80
C HIS A 97 0.47 -7.45 -2.48
N ASP A 98 0.94 -8.68 -2.64
CA ASP A 98 0.17 -9.76 -3.25
C ASP A 98 -1.13 -10.04 -2.49
N GLN A 99 -1.08 -10.08 -1.15
CA GLN A 99 -2.28 -10.27 -0.34
C GLN A 99 -3.27 -9.11 -0.52
N ALA A 100 -2.83 -7.86 -0.41
CA ALA A 100 -3.69 -6.70 -0.56
C ALA A 100 -4.32 -6.63 -1.97
N LYS A 101 -3.50 -6.80 -3.01
CA LYS A 101 -3.95 -6.83 -4.42
C LYS A 101 -4.96 -7.94 -4.65
N LEU A 102 -4.76 -9.13 -4.10
CA LEU A 102 -5.69 -10.24 -4.22
C LEU A 102 -7.07 -9.91 -3.61
N LYS A 103 -7.11 -9.30 -2.42
CA LYS A 103 -8.38 -8.92 -1.77
C LYS A 103 -9.15 -7.88 -2.58
N ILE A 104 -8.45 -6.83 -3.02
CA ILE A 104 -9.02 -5.75 -3.85
C ILE A 104 -9.55 -6.31 -5.17
N LYS A 105 -8.74 -7.11 -5.87
CA LYS A 105 -9.13 -7.76 -7.12
C LYS A 105 -10.34 -8.67 -6.95
N THR A 106 -10.33 -9.53 -5.92
CA THR A 106 -11.44 -10.45 -5.64
C THR A 106 -12.74 -9.68 -5.38
N PHE A 107 -12.67 -8.59 -4.62
CA PHE A 107 -13.81 -7.73 -4.38
C PHE A 107 -14.34 -7.10 -5.68
N LEU A 108 -13.47 -6.50 -6.49
CA LEU A 108 -13.88 -5.86 -7.75
C LEU A 108 -14.45 -6.86 -8.76
N GLU A 109 -13.85 -8.05 -8.87
CA GLU A 109 -14.35 -9.11 -9.76
C GLU A 109 -15.75 -9.57 -9.35
N LYS A 110 -15.96 -9.78 -8.05
CA LYS A 110 -17.24 -10.26 -7.51
C LYS A 110 -18.32 -9.18 -7.46
N THR A 111 -17.97 -7.90 -7.46
CA THR A 111 -18.93 -6.79 -7.44
C THR A 111 -19.32 -6.25 -8.81
N ASN A 112 -18.88 -6.90 -9.89
CA ASN A 112 -19.25 -6.51 -11.25
C ASN A 112 -20.74 -6.73 -11.58
N ASN A 113 -21.47 -7.54 -10.81
CA ASN A 113 -22.91 -7.73 -10.96
C ASN A 113 -23.65 -7.16 -9.75
N ASN A 114 -24.75 -6.43 -9.99
CA ASN A 114 -25.47 -5.73 -8.91
C ASN A 114 -26.51 -6.63 -8.19
N ASN A 115 -26.27 -7.94 -8.12
CA ASN A 115 -27.23 -8.90 -7.58
C ASN A 115 -26.62 -9.68 -6.42
N HIS A 116 -26.44 -8.99 -5.30
CA HIS A 116 -25.96 -9.58 -4.05
C HIS A 116 -27.03 -9.45 -2.97
N SER A 117 -27.16 -10.49 -2.16
CA SER A 117 -27.86 -10.43 -0.88
C SER A 117 -27.09 -9.55 0.12
N PRO A 118 -27.76 -9.01 1.16
CA PRO A 118 -27.09 -8.27 2.22
C PRO A 118 -25.92 -9.03 2.87
N GLU A 119 -26.05 -10.35 3.04
CA GLU A 119 -25.00 -11.20 3.61
C GLU A 119 -23.78 -11.29 2.69
N GLU A 120 -23.99 -11.48 1.38
CA GLU A 120 -22.91 -11.45 0.39
C GLU A 120 -22.20 -10.09 0.36
N MET A 121 -22.95 -8.98 0.47
CA MET A 121 -22.37 -7.64 0.53
C MET A 121 -21.47 -7.45 1.75
N LYS A 122 -21.86 -7.98 2.92
CA LYS A 122 -21.01 -7.96 4.13
C LYS A 122 -19.75 -8.80 3.93
N ASN A 123 -19.90 -10.03 3.44
CA ASN A 123 -18.78 -10.93 3.18
C ASN A 123 -17.77 -10.34 2.18
N LEU A 124 -18.25 -9.68 1.13
CA LEU A 124 -17.40 -8.99 0.17
C LEU A 124 -16.72 -7.75 0.79
N SER A 125 -17.44 -6.98 1.59
CA SER A 125 -16.89 -5.81 2.29
C SER A 125 -15.77 -6.17 3.27
N ALA A 126 -15.81 -7.37 3.87
CA ALA A 126 -14.76 -7.88 4.74
C ALA A 126 -13.40 -8.01 4.02
N LEU A 127 -13.38 -8.31 2.71
CA LEU A 127 -12.13 -8.33 1.93
C LEU A 127 -11.43 -6.97 1.93
N ILE A 128 -12.21 -5.88 1.89
CA ILE A 128 -11.68 -4.52 1.92
C ILE A 128 -11.23 -4.13 3.33
N GLN A 129 -11.87 -4.65 4.37
CA GLN A 129 -11.37 -4.51 5.75
C GLN A 129 -10.02 -5.21 5.93
N GLU A 130 -9.86 -6.41 5.38
CA GLU A 130 -8.59 -7.13 5.44
C GLU A 130 -7.50 -6.35 4.67
N ALA A 131 -7.80 -5.86 3.46
CA ALA A 131 -6.87 -5.04 2.69
C ALA A 131 -6.46 -3.76 3.43
N TYR A 132 -7.40 -3.12 4.15
CA TYR A 132 -7.12 -1.96 4.99
C TYR A 132 -6.04 -2.26 6.04
N PHE A 133 -6.23 -3.30 6.85
CA PHE A 133 -5.27 -3.63 7.90
C PHE A 133 -3.89 -4.02 7.35
N ILE A 134 -3.85 -4.73 6.22
CA ILE A 134 -2.59 -5.07 5.56
C ILE A 134 -1.88 -3.78 5.13
N LEU A 135 -2.54 -2.92 4.38
CA LEU A 135 -1.91 -1.73 3.78
C LEU A 135 -1.52 -0.68 4.82
N THR A 136 -2.28 -0.50 5.90
CA THR A 136 -1.89 0.42 6.98
C THR A 136 -0.62 -0.04 7.68
N GLU A 137 -0.51 -1.33 7.99
CA GLU A 137 0.72 -1.90 8.57
C GLU A 137 1.88 -1.89 7.56
N HIS A 138 1.58 -2.11 6.29
CA HIS A 138 2.55 -2.09 5.20
C HIS A 138 3.22 -0.72 5.07
N PHE A 139 2.44 0.35 4.91
CA PHE A 139 2.95 1.72 4.83
C PHE A 139 3.76 2.10 6.07
N ALA A 140 3.35 1.64 7.26
CA ALA A 140 4.11 1.85 8.48
C ALA A 140 5.49 1.17 8.44
N LYS A 141 5.61 -0.03 7.87
CA LYS A 141 6.91 -0.71 7.69
C LYS A 141 7.77 0.01 6.67
N GLU A 142 7.19 0.52 5.61
CA GLU A 142 7.94 1.29 4.61
C GLU A 142 8.56 2.53 5.22
N GLU A 143 7.74 3.33 5.89
CA GLU A 143 8.19 4.60 6.43
C GLU A 143 9.19 4.46 7.58
N ASN A 144 9.02 3.44 8.42
CA ASN A 144 9.82 3.30 9.65
C ASN A 144 11.01 2.33 9.49
N VAL A 145 10.97 1.46 8.48
CA VAL A 145 11.99 0.41 8.29
C VAL A 145 12.57 0.45 6.89
N LEU A 146 11.75 0.30 5.84
CA LEU A 146 12.23 0.07 4.49
C LEU A 146 12.89 1.31 3.89
N PHE A 147 12.25 2.47 3.94
CA PHE A 147 12.81 3.71 3.39
C PHE A 147 14.05 4.17 4.16
N PRO A 148 14.11 4.15 5.51
CA PRO A 148 15.36 4.42 6.23
C PRO A 148 16.48 3.42 5.90
N MET A 149 16.14 2.16 5.60
CA MET A 149 17.11 1.18 5.15
C MET A 149 17.61 1.51 3.74
N ALA A 150 16.72 1.79 2.80
CA ALA A 150 17.04 2.21 1.44
C ALA A 150 17.97 3.45 1.43
N GLU A 151 17.66 4.44 2.26
CA GLU A 151 18.45 5.66 2.41
C GLU A 151 19.89 5.40 2.86
N ARG A 152 20.11 4.35 3.66
CA ARG A 152 21.44 3.98 4.17
C ARG A 152 22.24 3.11 3.20
N ILE A 153 21.58 2.22 2.45
CA ILE A 153 22.27 1.23 1.62
C ILE A 153 22.50 1.71 0.19
N LEU A 154 21.61 2.55 -0.34
CA LEU A 154 21.77 3.10 -1.69
C LEU A 154 22.82 4.22 -1.69
N SER A 155 23.64 4.26 -2.73
CA SER A 155 24.53 5.38 -3.02
C SER A 155 23.77 6.63 -3.46
N ASP A 156 24.41 7.80 -3.42
CA ASP A 156 23.78 9.06 -3.87
C ASP A 156 23.40 9.02 -5.37
N GLU A 157 24.19 8.34 -6.20
CA GLU A 157 23.87 8.12 -7.62
C GLU A 157 22.62 7.23 -7.79
N GLU A 158 22.50 6.17 -7.00
CA GLU A 158 21.31 5.31 -7.02
C GLU A 158 20.07 6.03 -6.50
N LYS A 159 20.19 6.89 -5.48
CA LYS A 159 19.06 7.70 -4.99
C LYS A 159 18.56 8.68 -6.04
N GLU A 160 19.46 9.31 -6.78
CA GLU A 160 19.08 10.19 -7.90
C GLU A 160 18.45 9.38 -9.04
N LYS A 161 18.99 8.20 -9.36
CA LYS A 161 18.41 7.29 -10.35
C LYS A 161 17.02 6.79 -9.94
N LEU A 162 16.82 6.47 -8.66
CA LEU A 162 15.51 6.10 -8.11
C LEU A 162 14.52 7.25 -8.36
N TYR A 163 14.89 8.47 -7.96
CA TYR A 163 14.04 9.64 -8.14
C TYR A 163 13.64 9.84 -9.60
N GLN A 164 14.58 9.73 -10.54
CA GLN A 164 14.29 9.85 -11.98
C GLN A 164 13.34 8.76 -12.47
N ARG A 165 13.60 7.50 -12.15
CA ARG A 165 12.81 6.36 -12.63
C ARG A 165 11.38 6.37 -12.09
N ILE A 166 11.16 6.75 -10.84
CA ILE A 166 9.80 6.79 -10.28
C ILE A 166 8.92 7.87 -10.93
N GLN A 167 9.50 8.88 -11.61
CA GLN A 167 8.73 9.86 -12.40
C GLN A 167 8.20 9.28 -13.72
N GLU A 168 8.77 8.15 -14.19
CA GLU A 168 8.38 7.52 -15.45
C GLU A 168 7.08 6.71 -15.31
N VAL A 169 6.74 6.31 -14.08
CA VAL A 169 5.49 5.62 -13.72
C VAL A 169 4.39 6.66 -13.50
N LYS A 170 3.29 6.56 -14.27
CA LYS A 170 2.19 7.53 -14.30
C LYS A 170 0.92 7.00 -13.66
#